data_AF-A0ABD2PB61-F1
#
_entry.id   AF-A0ABD2PB61-F1
#
_cell.length_a   1.000
_cell.length_b   1.000
_cell.length_c   1.000
_cell.angle_alpha   90.00
_cell.angle_beta   90.00
_cell.angle_gamma   90.00
#
_symmetry.space_group_name_H-M   'P 1'
#
loop_
_entity.id
_entity.type
_entity.pdbx_description
1 polymer ?
#
loop_
_entity_poly.entity_id
_entity_poly.type
_entity_poly.pdbx_seq_one_letter_code
_entity_poly.pdbx_strand_id
1 'polypeptide(L)' 'MLIPTDVSEVRETISSLKSISSFGIDEISVAGTSMLSAPIAHWVILIFKEGPFPDQMKAAIVIPLHKGNDIKII' A
#
# COMPACT_ATOMS: atom_id res chain seq x y z
N MET A 1 7.79 -0.67 22.64
CA MET A 1 6.34 -0.44 22.88
C MET A 1 5.77 0.04 21.57
N LEU A 2 4.79 -0.66 20.99
CA LEU A 2 4.15 -0.21 19.75
C LEU A 2 3.18 0.92 20.10
N ILE A 3 3.28 2.04 19.39
CA ILE A 3 2.41 3.20 19.58
C ILE A 3 1.28 3.05 18.55
N PRO A 4 0.01 3.15 18.96
CA PRO A 4 -1.11 3.13 18.01
C PRO A 4 -0.99 4.30 17.03
N THR A 5 -1.21 4.02 15.75
CA THR A 5 -1.14 5.01 14.66
C THR A 5 -2.40 5.88 14.66
N ASP A 6 -2.28 7.12 14.16
CA ASP A 6 -3.43 8.01 13.97
C ASP A 6 -3.78 8.19 12.48
N VAL A 7 -4.97 8.72 12.21
CA VAL A 7 -5.44 8.91 10.82
C VAL A 7 -4.55 9.91 10.07
N SER A 8 -3.97 10.89 10.79
CA SER A 8 -3.10 11.91 10.20
C SER A 8 -1.77 11.30 9.75
N GLU A 9 -1.13 10.50 10.60
CA GLU A 9 0.11 9.77 10.27
C GLU A 9 -0.09 8.83 9.08
N VAL A 10 -1.21 8.10 9.03
CA VAL A 10 -1.53 7.24 7.87
C VAL A 10 -1.69 8.08 6.61
N ARG A 11 -2.39 9.21 6.69
CA ARG A 11 -2.59 10.11 5.54
C ARG A 11 -1.28 10.72 5.06
N GLU A 12 -0.42 11.16 5.96
CA GLU A 12 0.92 11.68 5.65
C GLU A 12 1.81 10.61 5.02
N THR A 13 1.72 9.38 5.52
CA THR A 13 2.41 8.24 4.94
C THR A 13 1.95 7.99 3.51
N ILE A 14 0.64 7.99 3.25
CA ILE A 14 0.07 7.84 1.91
C ILE A 14 0.52 8.99 0.99
N SER A 15 0.51 10.24 1.47
CA SER A 15 0.92 11.39 0.66
C SER A 15 2.43 11.44 0.38
N SER A 16 3.25 10.79 1.22
CA SER A 16 4.70 10.67 1.00
C SER A 16 5.09 9.65 -0.09
N LEU A 17 4.15 8.85 -0.58
CA LEU A 17 4.41 7.83 -1.59
C LEU A 17 4.80 8.46 -2.93
N LYS A 18 5.99 8.09 -3.44
CA LYS A 18 6.56 8.64 -4.69
C LYS A 18 5.78 8.31 -5.96
N SER A 19 5.03 7.22 -5.97
CA SER A 19 4.31 6.74 -7.15
C SER A 19 2.81 6.83 -6.91
N ILE A 20 2.15 7.64 -7.73
CA ILE A 20 0.69 7.79 -7.71
C ILE A 20 0.04 6.77 -8.68
N SER A 21 0.80 6.34 -9.70
CA SER A 21 0.34 5.53 -10.82
C SER A 21 0.58 4.02 -10.66
N SER A 22 1.14 3.58 -9.53
CA SER A 22 1.30 2.15 -9.24
C SER A 22 0.02 1.59 -8.62
N PHE A 23 -0.43 0.46 -9.15
CA PHE A 23 -1.66 -0.21 -8.74
C PHE A 23 -1.35 -1.57 -8.10
N GLY A 24 -2.16 -1.95 -7.12
CA GLY A 24 -2.21 -3.32 -6.61
C GLY A 24 -3.10 -4.22 -7.47
N ILE A 25 -3.36 -5.44 -6.98
CA ILE A 25 -4.31 -6.38 -7.59
C ILE A 25 -5.75 -5.85 -7.58
N ASP A 26 -6.04 -4.95 -6.66
CA ASP A 26 -7.32 -4.27 -6.51
C ASP A 26 -7.50 -3.11 -7.50
N GLU A 27 -6.50 -2.80 -8.32
CA GLU A 27 -6.50 -1.68 -9.27
C GLU A 27 -6.75 -0.30 -8.62
N ILE A 28 -6.54 -0.18 -7.30
CA ILE A 28 -6.69 1.07 -6.58
C ILE A 28 -5.39 1.86 -6.67
N SER A 29 -5.45 3.05 -7.28
CA SER A 29 -4.32 3.98 -7.28
C SER A 29 -4.11 4.60 -5.90
N VAL A 30 -2.87 5.03 -5.63
CA VAL A 30 -2.55 5.77 -4.40
C VAL A 30 -3.42 7.01 -4.22
N ALA A 31 -3.85 7.68 -5.31
CA ALA A 31 -4.78 8.81 -5.23
C ALA A 31 -6.11 8.44 -4.55
N GLY A 32 -6.65 7.25 -4.84
CA GLY A 32 -7.87 6.73 -4.22
C GLY A 32 -7.69 6.27 -2.77
N THR A 33 -6.46 5.92 -2.37
CA THR A 33 -6.18 5.41 -1.02
C THR A 33 -6.27 6.47 0.08
N SER A 34 -6.26 7.76 -0.27
CA SER A 34 -6.42 8.86 0.71
C SER A 34 -7.73 8.76 1.51
N MET A 35 -8.80 8.26 0.88
CA MET A 35 -10.10 8.01 1.52
C MET A 35 -10.07 6.81 2.48
N LEU A 36 -9.06 5.94 2.36
CA LEU A 36 -8.88 4.74 3.18
C LEU A 36 -8.05 4.99 4.44
N SER A 37 -7.59 6.22 4.69
CA SER A 37 -6.73 6.53 5.85
C SER A 37 -7.37 6.11 7.19
N ALA A 38 -8.68 6.37 7.35
CA ALA A 38 -9.42 6.02 8.57
C ALA A 38 -9.59 4.50 8.78
N PRO A 39 -10.09 3.72 7.79
CA PRO A 39 -10.15 2.27 7.95
C PRO A 39 -8.76 1.64 8.11
N ILE A 40 -7.73 2.12 7.41
CA ILE A 40 -6.36 1.62 7.58
C ILE A 40 -5.86 1.83 9.01
N ALA A 41 -6.03 3.03 9.58
CA ALA A 41 -5.63 3.30 10.96
C ALA A 41 -6.34 2.37 11.96
N HIS A 42 -7.64 2.14 11.77
CA HIS A 42 -8.40 1.21 12.60
C HIS A 42 -7.86 -0.24 12.50
N TRP A 43 -7.57 -0.71 11.29
CA TRP A 43 -6.98 -2.03 11.07
C TRP A 43 -5.62 -2.19 11.73
N VAL A 44 -4.74 -1.19 11.63
CA VAL A 44 -3.43 -1.21 12.29
C VAL A 44 -3.58 -1.34 13.81
N ILE A 45 -4.53 -0.60 14.40
CA ILE A 45 -4.83 -0.70 15.84
C ILE A 45 -5.33 -2.10 16.21
N LEU A 46 -6.24 -2.68 15.42
CA LEU A 46 -6.72 -4.04 15.64
C LEU A 46 -5.59 -5.07 15.55
N ILE A 47 -4.72 -4.96 14.56
CA ILE A 47 -3.55 -5.85 14.39
C ILE A 47 -2.63 -5.77 15.61
N PHE A 48 -2.33 -4.55 16.10
CA PHE A 48 -1.51 -4.39 17.30
C PHE A 48 -2.17 -4.93 18.57
N LYS A 49 -3.50 -4.94 18.64
CA LYS A 49 -4.26 -5.41 19.80
C LYS A 49 -4.45 -6.92 19.80
N GLU A 50 -4.77 -7.52 18.66
CA GLU A 50 -5.17 -8.91 18.55
C GLU A 50 -4.01 -9.83 18.19
N GLY A 51 -2.95 -9.31 17.57
CA GLY A 51 -1.73 -10.05 17.25
C GLY A 51 -1.67 -10.82 15.91
N PRO A 52 -2.75 -11.08 15.14
CA PRO A 52 -2.57 -11.66 13.82
C PRO A 52 -2.16 -10.56 12.85
N PHE A 53 -0.88 -10.56 12.48
CA PHE A 53 -0.45 -9.90 11.25
C PHE A 53 -0.81 -10.80 10.07
N PRO A 54 -1.34 -10.27 8.97
CA PRO A 54 -1.46 -11.05 7.75
C PRO A 54 -0.06 -11.50 7.31
N ASP A 55 0.10 -12.80 7.04
CA ASP A 55 1.36 -13.37 6.55
C ASP A 55 1.84 -12.67 5.27
N GLN A 56 0.92 -12.07 4.51
CA GLN A 56 1.18 -11.36 3.26
C GLN A 56 0.25 -10.14 3.15
N MET A 57 0.82 -8.92 3.15
CA MET A 57 0.05 -7.68 2.89
C MET A 57 0.02 -7.26 1.41
N LYS A 58 0.83 -7.87 0.55
CA LYS A 58 0.91 -7.50 -0.87
C LYS A 58 1.04 -8.74 -1.74
N ALA A 59 -0.06 -9.10 -2.38
CA ALA A 59 0.00 -9.81 -3.64
C ALA A 59 0.33 -8.75 -4.72
N ALA A 60 1.47 -8.92 -5.39
CA ALA A 60 1.99 -7.93 -6.34
C ALA A 60 1.66 -8.37 -7.77
N ILE A 61 1.19 -7.44 -8.60
CA ILE A 61 1.16 -7.66 -10.06
C ILE A 61 2.59 -7.48 -10.57
N VAL A 62 3.16 -8.54 -11.11
CA VAL A 62 4.44 -8.49 -11.81
C VAL A 62 4.19 -7.96 -13.22
N ILE A 63 4.45 -6.67 -13.42
CA ILE A 63 4.46 -6.07 -14.77
C ILE A 63 5.92 -6.04 -15.24
N PRO A 64 6.29 -6.77 -16.31
CA PRO A 64 7.63 -6.69 -16.87
C PRO A 64 7.89 -5.27 -17.39
N LEU A 65 8.86 -4.58 -16.79
CA LEU A 65 9.32 -3.28 -17.26
C LEU A 65 10.52 -3.47 -18.18
N HIS A 66 10.32 -3.23 -19.48
CA HIS A 66 11.40 -3.27 -20.46
C HIS A 66 12.26 -2.01 -20.35
N LYS A 67 13.54 -2.18 -20.02
CA LYS A 67 14.47 -1.07 -19.80
C LYS A 67 15.19 -0.75 -21.12
N GLY A 68 14.73 0.28 -21.84
CA GLY A 68 15.40 0.80 -23.05
C GLY A 68 15.54 -0.19 -24.20
N ASN A 69 14.70 -0.07 -25.24
CA ASN A 69 14.76 -0.78 -26.53
C ASN A 69 14.64 -2.31 -26.55
N ASP A 70 14.61 -3.02 -25.42
CA ASP A 70 14.37 -4.48 -25.42
C ASP A 70 12.86 -4.79 -25.52
N ILE A 71 12.29 -4.69 -26.72
CA ILE A 71 10.85 -4.86 -26.99
C ILE A 71 10.50 -6.30 -27.42
N LYS A 72 11.49 -7.21 -27.53
CA LYS A 72 11.26 -8.59 -28.01
C LYS A 72 11.63 -9.65 -26.97
N ILE A 73 10.61 -10.38 -26.53
CA ILE A 73 10.75 -11.67 -25.87
C ILE A 73 10.84 -12.71 -27.01
N ILE A 74 11.96 -13.43 -27.10
CA ILE A 74 12.08 -14.66 -27.90
C ILE A 74 11.64 -15.82 -27.00
#